data_AF-A0A371AT63-F1
#
_entry.id   AF-A0A371AT63-F1
#
_cell.length_a   1.000
_cell.length_b   1.000
_cell.length_c   1.000
_cell.angle_alpha   90.00
_cell.angle_beta   90.00
_cell.angle_gamma   90.00
#
_symmetry.space_group_name_H-M   'P 1'
#
loop_
_entity.id
_entity.type
_entity.pdbx_description
1 polymer ?
#
loop_
_entity_poly.entity_id
_entity_poly.type
_entity_poly.pdbx_seq_one_letter_code
_entity_poly.pdbx_strand_id
1 'polypeptide(L)'
;MKDVMKYIEAEGVKYPMAFNINVVEVMQEKFGTIQKWSNALEAKEPRMKDIKFTFTECINEGIDIENEKNGENRPFVTEKQVGRILGALTDDANGVIRDLVIESNDNGKEKN
;
A
#
# COMPACT_ATOMS: atom_id res chain seq x y z
N MET A 1 4.51 -14.70 -1.03
CA MET A 1 4.56 -13.27 -0.71
C MET A 1 5.07 -13.17 0.70
N LYS A 2 6.05 -12.30 0.95
CA LYS A 2 6.55 -12.06 2.31
C LYS A 2 5.67 -11.00 2.97
N ASP A 3 5.51 -11.11 4.29
CA ASP A 3 4.89 -10.06 5.10
C ASP A 3 5.90 -8.92 5.28
N VAL A 4 6.00 -8.08 4.24
CA VAL A 4 6.83 -6.87 4.26
C VAL A 4 5.99 -5.73 4.80
N MET A 5 6.50 -5.11 5.87
CA MET A 5 5.93 -3.88 6.43
C MET A 5 6.84 -2.71 6.05
N LYS A 6 6.27 -1.72 5.35
CA LYS A 6 6.88 -0.41 5.16
C LYS A 6 6.19 0.63 5.99
N TYR A 7 6.86 1.77 6.17
CA TYR A 7 6.29 2.92 6.85
C TYR A 7 6.45 4.14 5.96
N ILE A 8 5.35 4.86 5.78
CA ILE A 8 5.39 6.22 5.25
C ILE A 8 5.20 7.19 6.40
N GLU A 9 5.82 8.36 6.29
CA GLU A 9 5.66 9.44 7.26
C GLU A 9 4.97 10.62 6.59
N ALA A 10 3.88 11.09 7.20
CA ALA A 10 3.19 12.30 6.79
C ALA A 10 2.87 13.12 8.02
N GLU A 11 3.26 14.40 8.01
CA GLU A 11 3.03 15.34 9.11
C GLU A 11 3.52 14.83 10.48
N GLY A 12 4.63 14.06 10.50
CA GLY A 12 5.22 13.47 11.70
C GLY A 12 4.50 12.22 12.23
N VAL A 13 3.49 11.72 11.50
CA VAL A 13 2.78 10.47 11.82
C VAL A 13 3.27 9.36 10.90
N LYS A 14 3.69 8.24 11.50
CA LYS A 14 4.07 7.02 10.76
C LYS A 14 2.84 6.16 10.48
N TYR A 15 2.67 5.80 9.22
CA TYR A 15 1.61 4.89 8.77
C TYR A 15 2.25 3.59 8.29
N PRO A 16 1.92 2.44 8.91
CA PRO A 16 2.35 1.15 8.41
C PRO A 16 1.68 0.89 7.06
N MET A 17 2.37 0.17 6.19
CA MET A 17 1.85 -0.31 4.91
C MET A 17 2.29 -1.75 4.72
N ALA A 18 1.33 -2.62 4.42
CA ALA A 18 1.57 -4.00 4.06
C ALA A 18 0.95 -4.30 2.70
N PHE A 19 1.62 -5.14 1.91
CA PHE A 19 1.07 -5.68 0.67
C PHE A 19 1.18 -7.20 0.73
N ASN A 20 0.06 -7.85 1.04
CA ASN A 20 -0.07 -9.31 1.20
C ASN A 20 -1.28 -9.84 0.39
N ILE A 21 -1.68 -11.09 0.67
CA ILE A 21 -2.77 -11.76 -0.07
C ILE A 21 -4.12 -11.04 0.13
N ASN A 22 -4.40 -10.48 1.31
CA ASN A 22 -5.65 -9.75 1.57
C ASN A 22 -5.74 -8.53 0.64
N VAL A 23 -4.66 -7.75 0.55
CA VAL A 23 -4.60 -6.60 -0.37
C VAL A 23 -4.71 -7.05 -1.83
N VAL A 24 -4.03 -8.15 -2.21
CA VAL A 24 -4.11 -8.70 -3.57
C VAL A 24 -5.54 -9.08 -3.95
N GLU A 25 -6.28 -9.74 -3.05
CA GLU A 25 -7.68 -10.12 -3.26
C GLU A 25 -8.54 -8.89 -3.51
N VAL A 26 -8.43 -7.87 -2.64
CA VAL A 26 -9.17 -6.59 -2.79
C VAL A 26 -8.83 -5.88 -4.11
N MET A 27 -7.56 -5.92 -4.54
CA MET A 27 -7.18 -5.39 -5.85
C MET A 27 -7.79 -6.19 -7.00
N GLN A 28 -7.86 -7.52 -6.89
CA GLN A 28 -8.50 -8.35 -7.90
C GLN A 28 -10.01 -8.12 -7.98
N GLU A 29 -10.70 -7.91 -6.86
CA GLU A 29 -12.13 -7.57 -6.86
C GLU A 29 -12.40 -6.25 -7.58
N LYS A 30 -11.55 -5.23 -7.37
CA LYS A 30 -11.74 -3.91 -7.95
C LYS A 30 -11.28 -3.80 -9.41
N PHE A 31 -10.15 -4.41 -9.75
CA PHE A 31 -9.50 -4.26 -11.07
C PHE A 31 -9.64 -5.50 -11.95
N GLY A 32 -10.15 -6.60 -11.41
CA GLY A 32 -10.29 -7.91 -12.05
C GLY A 32 -9.05 -8.79 -11.96
N THR A 33 -7.87 -8.23 -12.24
CA THR A 33 -6.59 -8.96 -12.12
C THR A 33 -5.49 -8.06 -11.59
N ILE A 34 -4.46 -8.65 -10.96
CA ILE A 34 -3.26 -7.92 -10.54
C ILE A 34 -2.57 -7.23 -11.71
N GLN A 35 -2.56 -7.83 -12.91
CA GLN A 35 -1.99 -7.16 -14.09
C GLN A 35 -2.77 -5.89 -14.48
N LYS A 36 -4.11 -5.93 -14.41
CA LYS A 36 -4.93 -4.75 -14.71
C LYS A 36 -4.74 -3.64 -13.67
N TRP A 37 -4.60 -4.02 -12.40
CA TRP A 37 -4.25 -3.09 -11.33
C TRP A 37 -2.88 -2.45 -11.55
N SER A 38 -1.84 -3.26 -11.80
CA SER A 38 -0.48 -2.77 -12.08
C SER A 38 -0.48 -1.81 -13.29
N ASN A 39 -1.13 -2.18 -14.39
CA ASN A 39 -1.26 -1.30 -15.56
C ASN A 39 -1.99 0.02 -15.24
N ALA A 40 -2.96 0.02 -14.32
CA ALA A 40 -3.69 1.22 -13.93
C ALA A 40 -2.81 2.19 -13.12
N LEU A 41 -1.91 1.66 -12.27
CA LEU A 41 -0.95 2.46 -11.49
C LEU A 41 0.25 2.92 -12.32
N GLU A 42 0.66 2.15 -13.33
CA GLU A 42 1.80 2.47 -14.19
C GLU A 42 1.43 3.28 -15.45
N ALA A 43 0.14 3.58 -15.63
CA ALA A 43 -0.31 4.46 -16.71
C ALA A 43 0.42 5.81 -16.66
N LYS A 44 0.61 6.43 -17.84
CA LYS A 44 1.25 7.76 -17.96
C LYS A 44 0.53 8.82 -17.10
N GLU A 45 -0.79 8.70 -17.00
CA GLU A 45 -1.64 9.52 -16.14
C GLU A 45 -2.51 8.58 -15.29
N PRO A 46 -1.97 8.07 -14.18
CA PRO A 46 -2.70 7.14 -13.33
C PRO A 46 -3.85 7.89 -12.63
N ARG A 47 -4.99 7.22 -12.47
CA ARG A 47 -6.13 7.84 -11.80
C ARG A 47 -5.80 7.97 -10.32
N MET A 48 -5.83 9.19 -9.78
CA MET A 48 -5.59 9.42 -8.34
C MET A 48 -6.52 8.62 -7.43
N LYS A 49 -7.73 8.28 -7.89
CA LYS A 49 -8.64 7.41 -7.15
C LYS A 49 -8.08 5.99 -6.96
N ASP A 50 -7.36 5.46 -7.94
CA ASP A 50 -6.78 4.11 -7.87
C ASP A 50 -5.54 4.09 -6.96
N ILE A 51 -4.72 5.14 -7.04
CA ILE A 51 -3.58 5.34 -6.13
C ILE A 51 -4.08 5.44 -4.69
N LYS A 52 -5.03 6.35 -4.43
CA LYS A 52 -5.62 6.54 -3.10
C LYS A 52 -6.22 5.26 -2.54
N PHE A 53 -6.97 4.53 -3.37
CA PHE A 53 -7.54 3.26 -2.96
C PHE A 53 -6.45 2.26 -2.57
N THR A 54 -5.44 2.08 -3.43
CA THR A 54 -4.33 1.16 -3.17
C THR A 54 -3.62 1.48 -1.85
N PHE A 55 -3.30 2.76 -1.60
CA PHE A 55 -2.72 3.19 -0.33
C PHE A 55 -3.64 2.94 0.86
N THR A 56 -4.95 3.14 0.70
CA THR A 56 -5.93 2.92 1.78
C THR A 56 -5.91 1.46 2.22
N GLU A 57 -5.98 0.53 1.27
CA GLU A 57 -5.94 -0.91 1.57
C GLU A 57 -4.60 -1.32 2.17
N CYS A 58 -3.48 -0.85 1.61
CA CYS A 58 -2.16 -1.18 2.15
C CYS A 58 -1.95 -0.63 3.57
N ILE A 59 -2.39 0.60 3.84
CA ILE A 59 -2.27 1.22 5.17
C ILE A 59 -3.14 0.49 6.18
N ASN A 60 -4.39 0.20 5.82
CA ASN A 60 -5.32 -0.47 6.73
C ASN A 60 -4.87 -1.89 7.05
N GLU A 61 -4.36 -2.64 6.08
CA GLU A 61 -3.74 -3.94 6.33
C GLU A 61 -2.54 -3.81 7.28
N GLY A 62 -1.69 -2.81 7.07
CA GLY A 62 -0.57 -2.53 7.96
C GLY A 62 -1.01 -2.22 9.40
N ILE A 63 -2.08 -1.42 9.55
CA ILE A 63 -2.66 -1.09 10.85
C ILE A 63 -3.26 -2.33 11.51
N ASP A 64 -3.95 -3.18 10.75
CA ASP A 64 -4.57 -4.40 11.28
C ASP A 64 -3.52 -5.36 11.85
N ILE A 65 -2.44 -5.59 11.09
CA ILE A 65 -1.29 -6.40 11.53
C ILE A 65 -0.66 -5.83 12.81
N GLU A 66 -0.48 -4.51 12.92
CA GLU A 66 0.07 -3.89 14.12
C GLU A 66 -0.89 -4.01 15.32
N ASN A 67 -2.19 -3.81 15.10
CA ASN A 67 -3.21 -3.98 16.12
C ASN A 67 -3.21 -5.41 16.68
N GLU A 68 -3.20 -6.42 15.81
CA GLU A 68 -3.13 -7.83 16.21
C GLU A 68 -1.85 -8.15 17.00
N LYS A 69 -0.70 -7.68 16.51
CA LYS A 69 0.61 -8.00 17.09
C LYS A 69 0.84 -7.32 18.44
N ASN A 70 0.41 -6.07 18.57
CA ASN A 70 0.70 -5.23 19.73
C ASN A 70 -0.47 -5.16 20.73
N GLY A 71 -1.64 -5.72 20.38
CA GLY A 71 -2.86 -5.55 21.18
C GLY A 71 -3.37 -4.11 21.17
N GLU A 72 -3.13 -3.39 20.07
CA GLU A 72 -3.55 -2.01 19.88
C GLU A 72 -4.92 -1.93 19.19
N ASN A 73 -5.48 -0.71 19.12
CA ASN A 73 -6.72 -0.45 18.41
C ASN A 73 -6.64 0.89 17.66
N ARG A 74 -5.60 1.03 16.86
CA ARG A 74 -5.45 2.17 15.96
C ARG A 74 -6.55 2.10 14.89
N PRO A 75 -7.35 3.17 14.71
CA PRO A 75 -8.42 3.17 13.73
C PRO A 75 -7.87 3.19 12.30
N PHE A 76 -8.57 2.50 11.41
CA PHE A 76 -8.32 2.52 9.98
C PHE A 76 -8.49 3.92 9.38
N VAL A 77 -7.74 4.18 8.32
CA VAL A 77 -7.82 5.41 7.55
C VAL A 77 -8.86 5.29 6.44
N THR A 78 -9.49 6.42 6.12
CA THR A 78 -10.40 6.57 4.98
C THR A 78 -9.65 7.04 3.74
N GLU A 79 -10.19 6.80 2.54
CA GLU A 79 -9.63 7.35 1.30
C GLU A 79 -9.48 8.89 1.35
N LYS A 80 -10.33 9.60 2.09
CA LYS A 80 -10.23 11.06 2.27
C LYS A 80 -9.00 11.44 3.10
N GLN A 81 -8.72 10.71 4.18
CA GLN A 81 -7.51 10.89 4.97
C GLN A 81 -6.28 10.53 4.16
N VAL A 82 -6.31 9.41 3.42
CA VAL A 82 -5.21 9.01 2.53
C VAL A 82 -4.93 10.07 1.47
N GLY A 83 -5.95 10.73 0.91
CA GLY A 83 -5.74 11.86 0.00
C GLY A 83 -4.94 13.02 0.61
N ARG A 84 -5.10 13.28 1.93
CA ARG A 84 -4.29 14.28 2.65
C ARG A 84 -2.89 13.77 2.95
N ILE A 85 -2.78 12.51 3.38
CA ILE A 85 -1.49 11.84 3.63
C ILE A 85 -0.63 11.92 2.36
N LEU A 86 -1.16 11.49 1.21
CA LEU A 86 -0.46 11.55 -0.07
C LEU A 86 -0.04 12.97 -0.47
N GLY A 87 -0.87 13.98 -0.18
CA GLY A 87 -0.53 15.37 -0.43
C GLY A 87 0.55 15.94 0.50
N ALA A 88 0.76 15.30 1.66
CA ALA A 88 1.76 15.68 2.66
C ALA A 88 3.01 14.77 2.63
N LEU A 89 3.04 13.75 1.77
CA LEU A 89 4.21 12.89 1.61
C LEU A 89 5.38 13.69 1.05
N THR A 90 6.54 13.49 1.65
CA THR A 90 7.82 13.96 1.09
C THR A 90 8.29 13.07 -0.06
N ASP A 91 7.86 11.81 -0.06
CA ASP A 91 8.28 10.78 -1.01
C ASP A 91 7.30 10.64 -2.18
N ASP A 92 7.80 10.15 -3.32
CA ASP A 92 6.95 9.82 -4.48
C ASP A 92 6.05 8.61 -4.15
N ALA A 93 4.74 8.88 -4.04
CA ALA A 93 3.73 7.88 -3.74
C ALA A 93 3.77 6.67 -4.70
N ASN A 94 4.05 6.88 -5.99
CA ASN A 94 4.13 5.77 -6.94
C ASN A 94 5.38 4.91 -6.72
N GLY A 95 6.52 5.54 -6.41
CA GLY A 95 7.74 4.84 -6.00
C GLY A 95 7.52 3.98 -4.76
N VAL A 96 6.88 4.54 -3.73
CA VAL A 96 6.59 3.82 -2.47
C VAL A 96 5.78 2.55 -2.71
N ILE A 97 4.67 2.61 -3.49
CA ILE A 97 3.88 1.41 -3.80
C ILE A 97 4.72 0.40 -4.56
N ARG A 98 5.45 0.84 -5.60
CA ARG A 98 6.25 -0.08 -6.42
C ARG A 98 7.28 -0.83 -5.58
N ASP A 99 8.00 -0.11 -4.72
CA ASP A 99 9.02 -0.72 -3.88
C ASP A 99 8.41 -1.70 -2.87
N LEU A 100 7.28 -1.35 -2.26
CA LEU A 100 6.54 -2.26 -1.36
C LEU A 100 6.17 -3.57 -2.08
N VAL A 101 5.63 -3.47 -3.30
CA VAL A 101 5.18 -4.63 -4.09
C VAL A 101 6.35 -5.49 -4.53
N ILE A 102 7.45 -4.87 -4.98
CA ILE A 102 8.68 -5.58 -5.36
C ILE A 102 9.22 -6.35 -4.15
N GLU A 103 9.36 -5.71 -3.00
CA GLU A 103 9.88 -6.34 -1.79
C GLU A 103 8.96 -7.47 -1.28
N SER A 104 7.64 -7.29 -1.30
CA SER A 104 6.67 -8.33 -0.94
C SER A 104 6.73 -9.55 -1.87
N ASN A 105 7.04 -9.34 -3.15
CA ASN A 105 7.14 -10.40 -4.16
C ASN A 105 8.54 -11.01 -4.28
N ASP A 106 9.57 -10.35 -3.76
CA ASP A 106 10.93 -10.86 -3.82
C ASP A 106 11.12 -12.03 -2.85
N ASN A 107 11.07 -13.23 -3.41
CA ASN A 107 11.37 -14.48 -2.70
C ASN A 107 12.87 -14.67 -2.42
N GLY A 108 13.72 -13.66 -2.65
CA GLY A 108 15.18 -13.76 -2.45
C GLY A 108 15.87 -14.44 -3.63
N LYS A 109 15.50 -14.09 -4.87
CA LYS A 109 16.34 -14.45 -6.00
C LYS A 109 17.43 -13.41 -6.14
N GLU A 110 18.60 -13.73 -5.56
CA GLU A 110 19.87 -13.10 -5.91
C GLU A 110 19.93 -12.90 -7.44
N LYS A 111 20.15 -11.65 -7.85
CA LYS A 111 20.50 -11.35 -9.23
C LYS A 111 21.86 -12.01 -9.50
N ASN A 112 21.85 -13.13 -10.22
CA ASN A 112 23.05 -13.68 -10.88
C ASN A 112 23.63 -12.67 -11.86
#